data_AF-A0A161WES6-F1
#
_entry.id   AF-A0A161WES6-F1
#
_cell.length_a   1.000
_cell.length_b   1.000
_cell.length_c   1.000
_cell.angle_alpha   90.00
_cell.angle_beta   90.00
_cell.angle_gamma   90.00
#
_symmetry.space_group_name_H-M   'P 1'
#
loop_
_entity.id
_entity.type
_entity.pdbx_description
1 polymer ?
#
loop_
_entity_poly.entity_id
_entity_poly.type
_entity_poly.pdbx_seq_one_letter_code
_entity_poly.pdbx_strand_id
1 'polypeptide(L)'
;MHLGVYVQGSSRVLHECDVLVLPAQEAAISRAQKIAPRGSQAVLVVECKYYVSNLGIGLARNFEGLRADIRTQSEIFVSNTSSPSLTRYLDARNREFESNVVPNSPQAGYLQAEIRKTFKSYLSKYAPSTVI
;
A
#
# COMPACT_ATOMS: atom_id res chain seq x y z
N MET A 1 7.06 12.16 3.79
CA MET A 1 5.97 11.31 4.32
C MET A 1 4.79 12.24 4.60
N HIS A 2 3.62 11.96 4.05
CA HIS A 2 2.39 12.70 4.33
C HIS A 2 1.38 11.68 4.88
N LEU A 3 0.61 12.06 5.90
CA LEU A 3 -0.47 11.25 6.48
C LEU A 3 -1.80 11.74 5.90
N GLY A 4 -2.71 10.83 5.59
CA GLY A 4 -4.00 11.17 4.97
C GLY A 4 -3.86 11.66 3.52
N VAL A 5 -3.03 10.98 2.72
CA VAL A 5 -2.85 11.33 1.30
C VAL A 5 -3.93 10.65 0.49
N TYR A 6 -4.59 11.41 -0.38
CA TYR A 6 -5.60 10.87 -1.27
C TYR A 6 -5.02 10.49 -2.62
N VAL A 7 -5.47 9.37 -3.18
CA VAL A 7 -5.23 8.98 -4.57
C VAL A 7 -6.56 8.86 -5.30
N GLN A 8 -6.57 9.17 -6.59
CA GLN A 8 -7.75 8.95 -7.42
C GLN A 8 -7.76 7.51 -7.97
N GLY A 9 -8.83 6.78 -7.66
CA GLY A 9 -9.11 5.45 -8.22
C GLY A 9 -9.71 5.51 -9.62
N SER A 10 -9.87 4.34 -10.25
CA SER A 10 -10.45 4.19 -11.58
C SER A 10 -11.92 4.65 -11.66
N SER A 11 -12.65 4.59 -10.54
CA SER A 11 -14.00 5.13 -10.37
C SER A 11 -14.06 6.65 -10.28
N ARG A 12 -12.90 7.33 -10.28
CA ARG A 12 -12.71 8.77 -10.00
C ARG A 12 -12.96 9.17 -8.55
N VAL A 13 -13.30 8.24 -7.67
CA VAL A 13 -13.38 8.46 -6.22
C VAL A 13 -11.97 8.64 -5.65
N LEU A 14 -11.86 9.54 -4.67
CA LEU A 14 -10.64 9.72 -3.90
C LEU A 14 -10.60 8.69 -2.76
N HIS A 15 -9.47 8.00 -2.66
CA HIS A 15 -9.20 7.05 -1.61
C HIS A 15 -8.09 7.58 -0.72
N GLU A 16 -8.34 7.64 0.57
CA GLU A 16 -7.30 7.91 1.55
C GLU A 16 -6.36 6.72 1.63
N CYS A 17 -5.06 6.99 1.65
CA CYS A 17 -4.01 6.01 1.89
C CYS A 17 -3.23 6.37 3.14
N ASP A 18 -2.98 5.37 3.99
CA ASP A 18 -2.18 5.54 5.21
C ASP A 18 -0.70 5.82 4.86
N VAL A 19 -0.15 5.08 3.90
CA VAL A 19 1.17 5.34 3.31
C VAL A 19 1.11 5.21 1.80
N LEU A 20 1.66 6.21 1.11
CA LEU A 20 1.72 6.26 -0.35
C LEU A 20 3.15 6.53 -0.83
N VAL A 21 3.63 5.70 -1.77
CA VAL A 21 4.89 5.89 -2.49
C VAL A 21 4.60 6.20 -3.95
N LEU A 22 5.15 7.30 -4.46
CA LEU A 22 4.97 7.77 -5.83
C LEU A 22 6.32 7.99 -6.51
N PRO A 23 6.38 7.90 -7.86
CA PRO A 23 7.45 8.51 -8.62
C PRO A 23 7.52 10.01 -8.33
N ALA A 24 8.74 10.55 -8.24
CA ALA A 24 8.96 11.96 -7.91
C ALA A 24 8.22 12.91 -8.89
N GLN A 25 8.14 12.55 -10.16
CA GLN A 25 7.44 13.32 -11.19
C GLN A 25 5.93 13.41 -10.96
N GLU A 26 5.24 12.29 -10.67
CA GLU A 26 3.79 12.29 -10.38
C GLU A 26 3.49 13.12 -9.12
N ALA A 27 4.35 13.01 -8.10
CA ALA A 27 4.23 13.83 -6.89
C ALA A 27 4.40 15.33 -7.18
N ALA A 28 5.33 15.72 -8.06
CA ALA A 28 5.54 17.10 -8.46
C ALA A 28 4.35 17.67 -9.24
N ILE A 29 3.83 16.92 -10.22
CA ILE A 29 2.63 17.29 -11.01
C ILE A 29 1.43 17.49 -10.09
N SER A 30 1.18 16.53 -9.19
CA SER A 30 0.06 16.57 -8.24
C SER A 30 0.09 17.84 -7.38
N ARG A 31 1.27 18.22 -6.87
CA ARG A 31 1.44 19.45 -6.08
C ARG A 31 1.26 20.71 -6.92
N ALA A 32 1.87 20.77 -8.11
CA ALA A 32 1.80 21.94 -8.99
C ALA A 32 0.37 22.22 -9.45
N GLN A 33 -0.38 21.16 -9.80
CA GLN A 33 -1.74 21.25 -10.31
C GLN A 33 -2.81 21.20 -9.21
N LYS A 34 -2.42 20.93 -7.94
CA LYS A 34 -3.33 20.73 -6.80
C LYS A 34 -4.39 19.65 -7.06
N ILE A 35 -3.96 18.56 -7.69
CA ILE A 35 -4.80 17.38 -7.96
C ILE A 35 -4.31 16.18 -7.17
N ALA A 36 -5.21 15.24 -6.90
CA ALA A 36 -4.81 13.96 -6.33
C ALA A 36 -3.99 13.16 -7.37
N PRO A 37 -2.88 12.51 -6.96
CA PRO A 37 -2.16 11.58 -7.80
C PRO A 37 -3.07 10.44 -8.25
N ARG A 38 -2.77 9.87 -9.42
CA ARG A 38 -3.49 8.69 -9.92
C ARG A 38 -3.02 7.45 -9.17
N GLY A 39 -3.97 6.65 -8.66
CA GLY A 39 -3.67 5.41 -7.95
C GLY A 39 -2.80 4.43 -8.77
N SER A 40 -3.04 4.37 -10.08
CA SER A 40 -2.28 3.53 -11.01
C SER A 40 -0.82 3.96 -11.22
N GLN A 41 -0.44 5.16 -10.77
CA GLN A 41 0.95 5.65 -10.79
C GLN A 41 1.67 5.40 -9.47
N ALA A 42 0.96 4.97 -8.42
CA ALA A 42 1.59 4.62 -7.16
C ALA A 42 2.50 3.39 -7.34
N VAL A 43 3.65 3.45 -6.68
CA VAL A 43 4.61 2.34 -6.60
C VAL A 43 4.19 1.37 -5.52
N LEU A 44 3.75 1.91 -4.38
CA LEU A 44 3.33 1.16 -3.21
C LEU A 44 2.23 1.94 -2.48
N VAL A 45 1.19 1.22 -2.07
CA VAL A 45 0.21 1.66 -1.09
C VAL A 45 0.30 0.72 0.13
N VAL A 46 0.38 1.28 1.33
CA VAL A 46 0.27 0.49 2.57
C VAL A 46 -0.95 0.98 3.33
N GLU A 47 -1.86 0.06 3.62
CA GLU A 47 -3.04 0.29 4.42
C GLU A 47 -2.82 -0.24 5.83
N CYS A 48 -2.82 0.66 6.81
CA CYS A 48 -2.52 0.38 8.20
C CYS A 48 -3.80 0.35 9.03
N LYS A 49 -4.00 -0.72 9.80
CA LYS A 49 -5.17 -0.89 10.66
C LYS A 49 -4.72 -1.13 12.09
N TYR A 50 -4.87 -0.10 12.92
CA TYR A 50 -4.54 -0.14 14.35
C TYR A 50 -5.80 -0.28 15.18
N TYR A 51 -5.97 -1.42 15.84
CA TYR A 51 -7.14 -1.73 16.67
C TYR A 51 -6.72 -2.26 18.04
N VAL A 52 -7.50 -1.92 19.06
CA VAL A 52 -7.41 -2.50 20.42
C VAL A 52 -8.23 -3.79 20.55
N SER A 53 -9.08 -4.08 19.56
CA SER A 53 -9.95 -5.26 19.50
C SER A 53 -9.62 -6.13 18.29
N ASN A 54 -10.23 -7.32 18.21
CA ASN A 54 -10.08 -8.22 17.07
C ASN A 54 -10.48 -7.54 15.74
N LEU A 55 -9.68 -7.79 14.70
CA LEU A 55 -9.95 -7.30 13.34
C LEU A 55 -11.11 -8.06 12.72
N GLY A 56 -12.14 -7.33 12.31
CA GLY A 56 -13.28 -7.87 11.56
C GLY A 56 -12.93 -8.10 10.09
N ILE A 57 -13.55 -9.13 9.49
CA ILE A 57 -13.39 -9.46 8.06
C ILE A 57 -13.78 -8.30 7.11
N GLY A 58 -14.59 -7.36 7.57
CA GLY A 58 -14.94 -6.15 6.84
C GLY A 58 -13.73 -5.33 6.41
N LEU A 59 -12.65 -5.31 7.21
CA LEU A 59 -11.42 -4.59 6.87
C LEU A 59 -10.73 -5.16 5.63
N ALA A 60 -10.67 -6.50 5.54
CA ALA A 60 -10.08 -7.18 4.39
C ALA A 60 -10.93 -6.98 3.12
N ARG A 61 -12.27 -6.95 3.27
CA ARG A 61 -13.19 -6.66 2.15
C ARG A 61 -13.06 -5.22 1.66
N ASN A 62 -12.94 -4.27 2.58
CA ASN A 62 -12.72 -2.86 2.24
C ASN A 62 -11.37 -2.68 1.53
N PHE A 63 -10.31 -3.33 2.03
CA PHE A 63 -9.01 -3.35 1.37
C PHE A 63 -9.08 -3.93 -0.06
N GLU A 64 -9.83 -5.02 -0.27
CA GLU A 64 -10.03 -5.59 -1.60
C GLU A 64 -10.74 -4.60 -2.55
N GLY A 65 -11.76 -3.90 -2.06
CA GLY A 65 -12.48 -2.88 -2.83
C GLY A 65 -11.58 -1.70 -3.21
N LEU A 66 -10.80 -1.20 -2.24
CA LEU A 66 -9.79 -0.17 -2.43
C LEU A 66 -8.80 -0.56 -3.53
N ARG A 67 -8.22 -1.76 -3.41
CA ARG A 67 -7.26 -2.31 -4.37
C ARG A 67 -7.84 -2.38 -5.78
N ALA A 68 -9.06 -2.91 -5.91
CA ALA A 68 -9.73 -3.08 -7.20
C ALA A 68 -9.90 -1.73 -7.94
N ASP A 69 -10.01 -0.64 -7.18
CA ASP A 69 -10.20 0.70 -7.73
C ASP A 69 -8.88 1.47 -7.94
N ILE A 70 -7.92 1.40 -7.01
CA ILE A 70 -6.62 2.10 -7.13
C ILE A 70 -5.75 1.50 -8.23
N ARG A 71 -5.70 0.16 -8.33
CA ARG A 71 -4.89 -0.59 -9.31
C ARG A 71 -3.41 -0.18 -9.33
N THR A 72 -2.76 -0.13 -8.15
CA THR A 72 -1.34 0.23 -8.05
C THR A 72 -0.45 -0.97 -8.38
N GLN A 73 0.87 -0.77 -8.36
CA GLN A 73 1.86 -1.82 -8.63
C GLN A 73 2.02 -2.79 -7.46
N SER A 74 1.88 -2.32 -6.21
CA SER A 74 1.94 -3.12 -5.00
C SER A 74 1.07 -2.51 -3.90
N GLU A 75 0.36 -3.37 -3.17
CA GLU A 75 -0.50 -3.02 -2.05
C GLU A 75 -0.23 -3.95 -0.87
N ILE A 76 -0.01 -3.41 0.32
CA ILE A 76 0.21 -4.20 1.53
C ILE A 76 -0.82 -3.83 2.60
N PHE A 77 -1.52 -4.83 3.14
CA PHE A 77 -2.37 -4.66 4.32
C PHE A 77 -1.56 -4.87 5.60
N VAL A 78 -1.50 -3.89 6.49
CA VAL A 78 -0.73 -3.92 7.73
C VAL A 78 -1.65 -3.76 8.92
N SER A 79 -1.43 -4.56 9.97
CA SER A 79 -2.19 -4.40 11.21
C SER A 79 -1.37 -4.71 12.46
N ASN A 80 -1.75 -4.09 13.58
CA ASN A 80 -1.09 -4.27 14.89
C ASN A 80 -1.54 -5.53 15.65
N THR A 81 -2.57 -6.20 15.16
CA THR A 81 -3.13 -7.44 15.70
C THR A 81 -3.29 -8.46 14.57
N SER A 82 -3.82 -9.65 14.85
CA SER A 82 -4.10 -10.66 13.83
C SER A 82 -5.53 -11.19 13.95
N SER A 83 -6.06 -11.74 12.85
CA SER A 83 -7.39 -12.35 12.81
C SER A 83 -7.38 -13.54 11.84
N PRO A 84 -7.67 -14.77 12.29
CA PRO A 84 -7.64 -15.95 11.42
C PRO A 84 -8.57 -15.84 10.21
N SER A 85 -9.71 -15.16 10.37
CA SER A 85 -10.66 -14.94 9.27
C SER A 85 -10.11 -13.97 8.22
N LEU A 86 -9.38 -12.94 8.65
CA LEU A 86 -8.75 -11.95 7.79
C LEU A 86 -7.58 -12.57 7.03
N THR A 87 -6.69 -13.26 7.73
CA THR A 87 -5.56 -14.00 7.16
C THR A 87 -6.04 -14.96 6.08
N ARG A 88 -7.01 -15.82 6.39
CA ARG A 88 -7.59 -16.77 5.43
C ARG A 88 -8.19 -16.06 4.19
N TYR A 89 -8.83 -14.91 4.38
CA TYR A 89 -9.44 -14.17 3.28
C TYR A 89 -8.41 -13.55 2.33
N LEU A 90 -7.35 -12.96 2.89
CA LEU A 90 -6.25 -12.33 2.15
C LEU A 90 -5.38 -13.39 1.45
N ASP A 91 -5.03 -14.47 2.15
CA ASP A 91 -4.30 -15.62 1.59
C ASP A 91 -5.02 -16.22 0.40
N ALA A 92 -6.33 -16.50 0.53
CA ALA A 92 -7.13 -17.08 -0.54
C ALA A 92 -7.18 -16.21 -1.83
N ARG A 93 -6.76 -14.94 -1.75
CA ARG A 93 -6.69 -14.00 -2.87
C ARG A 93 -5.27 -13.67 -3.29
N ASN A 94 -4.26 -14.23 -2.63
CA ASN A 94 -2.85 -13.86 -2.80
C ASN A 94 -2.64 -12.36 -2.59
N ARG A 95 -3.10 -11.83 -1.45
CA ARG A 95 -2.86 -10.43 -1.05
C ARG A 95 -1.68 -10.37 -0.10
N GLU A 96 -0.82 -9.36 -0.27
CA GLU A 96 0.29 -9.11 0.64
C GLU A 96 -0.26 -8.49 1.94
N PHE A 97 0.14 -9.06 3.08
CA PHE A 97 -0.21 -8.51 4.39
C PHE A 97 0.85 -8.84 5.43
N GLU A 98 0.91 -8.02 6.47
CA GLU A 98 1.71 -8.26 7.66
C GLU A 98 0.88 -7.93 8.90
N SER A 99 0.80 -8.87 9.84
CA SER A 99 -0.02 -8.75 11.06
C SER A 99 0.86 -8.63 12.29
N ASN A 100 0.30 -8.17 13.41
CA ASN A 100 1.07 -7.95 14.65
C ASN A 100 2.25 -6.97 14.49
N VAL A 101 2.16 -6.03 13.53
CA VAL A 101 3.18 -5.00 13.33
C VAL A 101 3.07 -3.96 14.44
N VAL A 102 4.04 -4.00 15.34
CA VAL A 102 4.23 -3.00 16.40
C VAL A 102 5.70 -2.54 16.43
N PRO A 103 6.02 -1.39 17.05
CA PRO A 103 7.41 -0.93 17.15
C PRO A 103 8.35 -2.03 17.69
N ASN A 104 9.51 -2.19 17.06
CA ASN A 104 10.54 -3.18 17.41
C ASN A 104 10.13 -4.67 17.30
N SER A 105 8.96 -4.98 16.75
CA SER A 105 8.57 -6.36 16.44
C SER A 105 9.37 -6.92 15.25
N PRO A 106 9.61 -8.25 15.20
CA PRO A 106 10.13 -8.90 13.99
C PRO A 106 9.30 -8.59 12.74
N GLN A 107 7.98 -8.50 12.88
CA GLN A 107 7.03 -8.22 11.80
C GLN A 107 7.25 -6.83 11.18
N ALA A 108 7.65 -5.84 11.99
CA ALA A 108 8.07 -4.55 11.44
C ALA A 108 9.32 -4.68 10.53
N GLY A 109 10.25 -5.57 10.88
CA GLY A 109 11.41 -5.89 10.04
C GLY A 109 11.02 -6.62 8.74
N TYR A 110 10.05 -7.52 8.79
CA TYR A 110 9.51 -8.20 7.60
C TYR A 110 8.80 -7.23 6.67
N LEU A 111 7.98 -6.34 7.21
CA LEU A 111 7.36 -5.26 6.44
C LEU A 111 8.40 -4.37 5.77
N GLN A 112 9.46 -3.97 6.48
CA GLN A 112 10.57 -3.21 5.89
C GLN A 112 11.26 -3.95 4.75
N ALA A 113 11.46 -5.27 4.89
CA ALA A 113 12.05 -6.09 3.84
C ALA A 113 11.15 -6.15 2.59
N GLU A 114 9.83 -6.27 2.75
CA GLU A 114 8.88 -6.29 1.63
C GLU A 114 8.80 -4.94 0.92
N ILE A 115 8.78 -3.85 1.69
CA ILE A 115 8.89 -2.48 1.14
C ILE A 115 10.18 -2.37 0.33
N ARG A 116 11.32 -2.79 0.89
CA ARG A 116 12.61 -2.76 0.18
C ARG A 116 12.59 -3.58 -1.12
N LYS A 117 11.95 -4.75 -1.11
CA LYS A 117 11.77 -5.58 -2.31
C LYS A 117 10.96 -4.85 -3.37
N THR A 118 9.88 -4.18 -2.99
CA THR A 118 9.08 -3.35 -3.89
C THR A 118 9.91 -2.24 -4.56
N PHE A 119 10.71 -1.52 -3.78
CA PHE A 119 11.63 -0.50 -4.33
C PHE A 119 12.66 -1.08 -5.29
N LYS A 120 13.26 -2.24 -4.96
CA LYS A 120 14.21 -2.91 -5.85
C LYS A 120 13.58 -3.31 -7.17
N SER A 121 12.38 -3.90 -7.14
CA SER A 121 11.63 -4.29 -8.33
C SER A 121 11.29 -3.07 -9.21
N TYR A 122 10.85 -1.98 -8.59
CA TYR A 122 10.58 -0.72 -9.30
C TYR A 122 11.87 -0.18 -9.96
N LEU A 123 12.96 -0.06 -9.21
CA LEU A 123 14.23 0.42 -9.76
C LEU A 123 14.76 -0.50 -10.86
N SER A 124 14.62 -1.81 -10.75
CA SER A 124 15.04 -2.73 -11.81
C SER A 124 14.24 -2.55 -13.11
N LYS A 125 12.98 -2.13 -13.02
CA LYS A 125 12.10 -1.94 -14.18
C LYS A 125 12.29 -0.58 -14.85
N TYR A 126 12.62 0.45 -14.07
CA TYR A 126 12.66 1.84 -14.53
C TYR A 126 14.04 2.50 -14.46
N ALA A 127 15.07 1.83 -13.94
CA ALA A 127 16.43 2.31 -14.08
C ALA A 127 16.81 2.32 -15.57
N PRO A 128 17.43 3.40 -16.07
CA PRO A 128 17.97 3.38 -17.41
C PRO A 128 18.95 2.20 -17.52
N SER A 129 18.82 1.40 -18.57
CA SER A 129 19.82 0.38 -18.88
C SER A 129 21.15 1.10 -19.09
N THR A 130 22.03 1.04 -18.11
CA THR A 130 23.42 1.44 -18.29
C THR A 130 24.05 0.39 -19.18
N VAL A 131 23.90 0.54 -20.50
CA VAL A 131 24.78 -0.10 -21.47
C VAL A 131 26.09 0.67 -21.36
N ILE A 132 27.07 0.07 -20.68
CA ILE A 132 28.48 0.49 -20.72
C ILE A 132 29.13 -0.28 -21.85
#